data_AF-A0A1F7S582-F1
#
_entry.id   AF-A0A1F7S582-F1
#
_cell.length_a   1.000
_cell.length_b   1.000
_cell.length_c   1.000
_cell.angle_alpha   90.00
_cell.angle_beta   90.00
_cell.angle_gamma   90.00
#
_symmetry.space_group_name_H-M   'P 1'
#
loop_
_entity.id
_entity.type
_entity.pdbx_description
1 polymer ?
#
loop_
_entity_poly.entity_id
_entity_poly.type
_entity_poly.pdbx_seq_one_letter_code
_entity_poly.pdbx_strand_id
1 'polypeptide(L)'
;MELLPLLVDDFISGLHFPKTMKWGNFDIRFVRPIQWILINFDGKPVPYTFQHIESKGITYGHRLLGSHKPVIVSDFSDYCEKLRAEHVEIDPEIREQIISSEVNNLIKKDQEYLHTDEQLLNENIYLTEYPRVFRGAFREKYLEIPQPVLISAIRKHQKAFTLVDANGQILPAFLVISNMPLDSMDEIRSGYERVLEARLADAHFFFREDLKQPLADRHRQLSKVVYHKELGSLEDKTERIRKLAGILCNLLSIDPGYIPLIDRAAYLCKSDLVTEIVQEFPDLQGIMGCEYALKNGENPEVAKIIGDQYLPRFPGDKLPSGKGGAIVSLADRMDTIIGGFGLDMIPTGTKDPYGLRRTGRGLIEILCAFQFAVPMNDWVKES
;
A
#
# COMPACT_ATOMS: atom_id res chain seq x y z
N MET A 1 -30.13 33.02 0.70
CA MET A 1 -30.59 31.66 1.06
C MET A 1 -30.77 30.76 -0.15
N GLU A 2 -31.23 31.25 -1.32
CA GLU A 2 -31.54 30.40 -2.49
C GLU A 2 -30.33 29.75 -3.19
N LEU A 3 -29.12 30.34 -3.09
CA LEU A 3 -27.91 29.79 -3.71
C LEU A 3 -27.32 28.58 -2.98
N LEU A 4 -27.48 28.51 -1.66
CA LEU A 4 -26.83 27.48 -0.84
C LEU A 4 -27.36 26.06 -1.17
N PRO A 5 -28.69 25.83 -1.33
CA PRO A 5 -29.22 24.58 -1.86
C PRO A 5 -28.60 24.13 -3.18
N LEU A 6 -28.41 25.05 -4.14
CA LEU A 6 -27.83 24.74 -5.45
C LEU A 6 -26.37 24.28 -5.33
N LEU A 7 -25.58 24.98 -4.50
CA LEU A 7 -24.19 24.62 -4.24
C LEU A 7 -24.06 23.25 -3.56
N VAL A 8 -24.97 22.92 -2.65
CA VAL A 8 -25.00 21.61 -1.98
C VAL A 8 -25.35 20.51 -2.99
N ASP A 9 -26.29 20.76 -3.90
CA ASP A 9 -26.68 19.79 -4.93
C ASP A 9 -25.54 19.49 -5.91
N ASP A 10 -24.86 20.54 -6.39
CA ASP A 10 -23.68 20.43 -7.24
C ASP A 10 -22.54 19.70 -6.52
N PHE A 11 -22.31 19.99 -5.24
CA PHE A 11 -21.29 19.33 -4.44
C PHE A 11 -21.58 17.83 -4.31
N ILE A 12 -22.79 17.45 -3.87
CA ILE A 12 -23.15 16.04 -3.67
C ILE A 12 -23.10 15.28 -5.00
N SER A 13 -23.61 15.88 -6.08
CA SER A 13 -23.65 15.26 -7.42
C SER A 13 -22.26 15.17 -8.07
N GLY A 14 -21.33 16.06 -7.69
CA GLY A 14 -19.94 16.07 -8.17
C GLY A 14 -19.02 15.05 -7.49
N LEU A 15 -19.46 14.39 -6.41
CA LEU A 15 -18.65 13.40 -5.71
C LEU A 15 -18.54 12.08 -6.51
N HIS A 16 -17.31 11.71 -6.87
CA HIS A 16 -17.01 10.49 -7.61
C HIS A 16 -16.34 9.45 -6.70
N PHE A 17 -16.90 8.24 -6.67
CA PHE A 17 -16.38 7.14 -5.87
C PHE A 17 -16.06 5.93 -6.75
N PRO A 18 -14.95 5.21 -6.50
CA PRO A 18 -14.60 4.01 -7.27
C PRO A 18 -15.64 2.89 -7.15
N LYS A 19 -16.34 2.82 -6.00
CA LYS A 19 -17.45 1.91 -5.74
C LYS A 19 -18.62 2.71 -5.19
N THR A 20 -19.79 2.52 -5.79
CA THR A 20 -21.05 3.14 -5.37
C THR A 20 -22.10 2.06 -5.14
N MET A 21 -23.10 2.40 -4.33
CA MET A 21 -24.26 1.56 -4.06
C MET A 21 -25.54 2.30 -4.46
N LYS A 22 -26.54 1.55 -4.91
CA LYS A 22 -27.93 2.02 -5.05
C LYS A 22 -28.70 1.57 -3.81
N TRP A 23 -29.61 2.40 -3.31
CA TRP A 23 -30.37 2.09 -2.10
C TRP A 23 -31.88 2.18 -2.33
N GLY A 24 -32.60 1.13 -1.90
CA GLY A 24 -34.04 1.00 -2.09
C GLY A 24 -34.44 1.14 -3.57
N ASN A 25 -35.50 1.90 -3.81
CA ASN A 25 -36.01 2.19 -5.15
C ASN A 25 -35.53 3.56 -5.68
N PHE A 26 -34.54 4.19 -5.03
CA PHE A 26 -34.04 5.52 -5.41
C PHE A 26 -32.91 5.41 -6.42
N ASP A 27 -32.84 6.32 -7.39
CA ASP A 27 -31.81 6.35 -8.44
C ASP A 27 -30.45 6.92 -7.98
N ILE A 28 -30.26 7.10 -6.67
CA ILE A 28 -29.04 7.64 -6.06
C ILE A 28 -27.93 6.59 -6.09
N ARG A 29 -26.75 7.01 -6.55
CA ARG A 29 -25.50 6.28 -6.37
C ARG A 29 -24.59 7.07 -5.44
N PHE A 30 -24.28 6.49 -4.29
CA PHE A 30 -23.35 7.09 -3.33
C PHE A 30 -22.48 6.00 -2.71
N VAL A 31 -21.38 6.38 -2.04
CA VAL A 31 -20.51 5.38 -1.39
C VAL A 31 -21.22 4.63 -0.26
N ARG A 32 -22.14 5.30 0.45
CA ARG A 32 -23.00 4.76 1.52
C ARG A 32 -24.33 5.53 1.59
N PRO A 33 -25.40 4.98 2.18
CA PRO A 33 -26.65 5.72 2.33
C PRO A 33 -26.47 6.95 3.24
N ILE A 34 -26.76 8.14 2.71
CA ILE A 34 -26.78 9.40 3.48
C ILE A 34 -27.90 9.29 4.52
N GLN A 35 -27.59 9.58 5.78
CA GLN A 35 -28.54 9.41 6.90
C GLN A 35 -29.24 10.72 7.28
N TRP A 36 -28.53 11.85 7.19
CA TRP A 36 -29.06 13.20 7.41
C TRP A 36 -28.22 14.22 6.65
N ILE A 37 -28.78 15.42 6.47
CA ILE A 37 -28.11 16.57 5.88
C ILE A 37 -28.25 17.73 6.86
N LEU A 38 -27.13 18.25 7.32
CA LEU A 38 -27.08 19.45 8.17
C LEU A 38 -26.78 20.66 7.29
N ILE A 39 -27.69 21.64 7.23
CA ILE A 39 -27.44 22.92 6.55
C ILE A 39 -27.97 24.04 7.41
N ASN A 40 -27.07 24.90 7.86
CA ASN A 40 -27.40 26.14 8.55
C ASN A 40 -26.78 27.33 7.83
N PHE A 41 -27.48 28.45 7.90
CA PHE A 41 -26.98 29.74 7.46
C PHE A 41 -27.43 30.80 8.47
N ASP A 42 -26.48 31.55 9.02
CA ASP A 42 -26.74 32.60 10.01
C ASP A 42 -27.58 32.11 11.21
N GLY A 43 -27.16 30.97 11.78
CA GLY A 43 -27.83 30.35 12.94
C GLY A 43 -29.17 29.67 12.64
N LYS A 44 -29.63 29.65 11.37
CA LYS A 44 -30.94 29.12 10.99
C LYS A 44 -30.81 27.93 10.03
N PRO A 45 -31.61 26.87 10.22
CA PRO A 45 -31.69 25.78 9.26
C PRO A 45 -32.15 26.29 7.89
N VAL A 46 -31.49 25.84 6.83
CA VAL A 46 -31.88 26.16 5.45
C VAL A 46 -32.66 24.98 4.87
N PRO A 47 -33.92 25.18 4.43
CA PRO A 47 -34.69 24.14 3.77
C PRO A 47 -34.02 23.69 2.48
N TYR A 48 -33.75 22.40 2.39
CA TYR A 48 -33.21 21.72 1.22
C TYR A 48 -33.66 20.27 1.28
N THR A 49 -33.79 19.67 0.11
CA THR A 49 -34.16 18.26 0.00
C THR A 49 -33.29 17.64 -1.06
N PHE A 50 -32.44 16.72 -0.63
CA PHE A 50 -31.74 15.83 -1.55
C PHE A 50 -32.57 14.57 -1.69
N GLN A 51 -33.36 14.50 -2.76
CA GLN A 51 -34.25 13.37 -3.07
C GLN A 51 -35.30 13.14 -1.96
N HIS A 52 -35.07 12.19 -1.05
CA HIS A 52 -35.97 11.87 0.06
C HIS A 52 -35.43 12.32 1.42
N ILE A 53 -34.27 12.99 1.44
CA ILE A 53 -33.58 13.41 2.66
C ILE A 53 -33.74 14.93 2.79
N GLU A 54 -34.50 15.35 3.79
CA GLU A 54 -34.67 16.76 4.14
C GLU A 54 -33.50 17.23 5.01
N SER A 55 -32.98 18.42 4.70
CA SER A 55 -32.00 19.09 5.56
C SER A 55 -32.66 19.53 6.87
N LYS A 56 -31.88 19.49 7.94
CA LYS A 56 -32.29 19.96 9.27
C LYS A 56 -31.12 20.68 9.94
N GLY A 57 -31.39 21.45 10.98
CA GLY A 57 -30.35 22.05 11.83
C GLY A 57 -29.78 21.08 12.87
N ILE A 58 -29.80 19.78 12.58
CA ILE A 58 -29.36 18.74 13.52
C ILE A 58 -28.31 17.82 12.91
N THR A 59 -27.44 17.32 13.78
CA THR A 59 -26.51 16.23 13.51
C THR A 59 -26.59 15.19 14.63
N TYR A 60 -25.71 14.19 14.60
CA TYR A 60 -25.62 13.15 15.62
C TYR A 60 -24.17 12.94 16.03
N GLY A 61 -24.01 12.51 17.29
CA GLY A 61 -22.73 12.10 17.85
C GLY A 61 -22.22 10.75 17.36
N HIS A 62 -21.15 10.30 17.99
CA HIS A 62 -20.50 9.03 17.67
C HIS A 62 -21.46 7.84 17.82
N ARG A 63 -21.38 6.90 16.87
CA ARG A 63 -22.35 5.80 16.77
C ARG A 63 -22.37 4.84 17.95
N LEU A 64 -21.32 4.80 18.77
CA LEU A 64 -21.22 3.92 19.94
C LEU A 64 -21.03 4.67 21.27
N LEU A 65 -20.51 5.90 21.20
CA LEU A 65 -20.11 6.68 22.39
C LEU A 65 -21.03 7.88 22.62
N GLY A 66 -21.70 8.35 21.57
CA GLY A 66 -22.61 9.47 21.66
C GLY A 66 -23.93 9.09 22.35
N SER A 67 -24.69 10.09 22.74
CA SER A 67 -25.98 9.96 23.41
C SER A 67 -27.09 9.40 22.51
N HIS A 68 -26.84 9.31 21.20
CA HIS A 68 -27.80 9.01 20.14
C HIS A 68 -28.97 10.00 20.00
N LYS A 69 -28.89 11.13 20.70
CA LYS A 69 -29.89 12.20 20.59
C LYS A 69 -29.52 13.15 19.45
N PRO A 70 -30.51 13.78 18.79
CA PRO A 70 -30.24 14.86 17.85
C PRO A 70 -29.47 16.00 18.52
N VAL A 71 -28.39 16.42 17.87
CA VAL A 71 -27.55 17.54 18.28
C VAL A 71 -27.92 18.74 17.42
N ILE A 72 -28.59 19.73 18.01
CA ILE A 72 -28.93 20.98 17.31
C ILE A 72 -27.68 21.84 17.29
N VAL A 73 -27.31 22.36 16.12
CA VAL A 73 -26.14 23.23 15.95
C VAL A 73 -26.56 24.57 15.35
N SER A 74 -25.90 25.67 15.72
CA SER A 74 -26.16 27.01 15.18
C SER A 74 -25.15 27.44 14.13
N ASP A 75 -23.87 27.25 14.43
CA ASP A 75 -22.73 27.67 13.61
C ASP A 75 -21.60 26.63 13.70
N PHE A 76 -20.47 26.92 13.05
CA PHE A 76 -19.35 25.99 12.99
C PHE A 76 -18.66 25.80 14.35
N SER A 77 -18.56 26.83 15.18
CA SER A 77 -17.92 26.71 16.50
C SER A 77 -18.76 25.82 17.41
N ASP A 78 -20.08 26.06 17.43
CA ASP A 78 -21.06 25.25 18.16
C ASP A 78 -21.10 23.80 17.65
N TYR A 79 -20.96 23.60 16.33
CA TYR A 79 -20.83 22.26 15.73
C TYR A 79 -19.62 21.50 16.27
N CYS A 80 -18.44 22.12 16.28
CA CYS A 80 -17.22 21.52 16.82
C CYS A 80 -17.35 21.16 18.30
N GLU A 81 -17.82 22.11 19.13
CA GLU A 81 -17.95 21.91 20.57
C GLU A 81 -18.94 20.81 20.93
N LYS A 82 -20.14 20.82 20.30
CA LYS A 82 -21.18 19.84 20.57
C LYS A 82 -20.82 18.45 20.07
N LEU A 83 -20.17 18.34 18.91
CA LEU A 83 -19.70 17.04 18.43
C LEU A 83 -18.61 16.47 19.32
N ARG A 84 -17.69 17.30 19.84
CA ARG A 84 -16.68 16.85 20.80
C ARG A 84 -17.32 16.33 22.10
N ALA A 85 -18.35 17.02 22.61
CA ALA A 85 -19.12 16.56 23.76
C ALA A 85 -19.87 15.23 23.49
N GLU A 86 -20.12 14.93 22.22
CA GLU A 86 -20.75 13.71 21.72
C GLU A 86 -19.74 12.72 21.11
N HIS A 87 -18.48 12.83 21.53
CA HIS A 87 -17.35 11.96 21.17
C HIS A 87 -17.03 11.92 19.68
N VAL A 88 -17.05 13.06 19.00
CA VAL A 88 -16.59 13.21 17.61
C VAL A 88 -15.63 14.39 17.54
N GLU A 89 -14.38 14.13 17.18
CA GLU A 89 -13.39 15.16 16.87
C GLU A 89 -13.27 15.29 15.34
N ILE A 90 -13.70 16.43 14.81
CA ILE A 90 -13.77 16.66 13.36
C ILE A 90 -12.42 17.09 12.79
N ASP A 91 -11.56 17.68 13.62
CA ASP A 91 -10.26 18.19 13.19
C ASP A 91 -9.27 17.02 13.05
N PRO A 92 -8.76 16.74 11.84
CA PRO A 92 -7.76 15.69 11.65
C PRO A 92 -6.45 15.95 12.40
N GLU A 93 -6.04 17.20 12.58
CA GLU A 93 -4.80 17.55 13.30
C GLU A 93 -4.94 17.24 14.80
N ILE A 94 -6.11 17.50 15.38
CA ILE A 94 -6.39 17.16 16.78
C ILE A 94 -6.43 15.63 16.95
N ARG A 95 -7.07 14.90 16.02
CA ARG A 95 -7.06 13.43 16.05
C ARG A 95 -5.65 12.85 15.97
N GLU A 96 -4.79 13.41 15.12
CA GLU A 96 -3.38 13.02 15.04
C GLU A 96 -2.64 13.25 16.36
N GLN A 97 -2.86 14.39 17.02
CA GLN A 97 -2.27 14.69 18.32
C GLN A 97 -2.73 13.71 19.41
N ILE A 98 -4.03 13.36 19.43
CA ILE A 98 -4.59 12.36 20.34
C ILE A 98 -3.92 11.00 20.11
N ILE A 99 -3.87 10.53 18.86
CA ILE A 99 -3.24 9.27 18.48
C ILE A 99 -1.77 9.26 18.93
N SER A 100 -1.02 10.31 18.60
CA SER A 100 0.39 10.43 18.93
C SER A 100 0.63 10.42 20.44
N SER A 101 -0.22 11.13 21.20
CA SER A 101 -0.17 11.11 22.66
C SER A 101 -0.43 9.72 23.24
N GLU A 102 -1.48 9.03 22.77
CA GLU A 102 -1.82 7.70 23.28
C GLU A 102 -0.78 6.64 22.88
N VAL A 103 -0.23 6.71 21.66
CA VAL A 103 0.90 5.86 21.23
C VAL A 103 2.08 6.05 22.19
N ASN A 104 2.49 7.29 22.45
CA ASN A 104 3.62 7.59 23.33
C ASN A 104 3.40 7.09 24.78
N ASN A 105 2.15 7.02 25.23
CA ASN A 105 1.81 6.48 26.55
C ASN A 105 1.83 4.93 26.60
N LEU A 106 1.68 4.26 25.46
CA LEU A 106 1.59 2.79 25.37
C LEU A 106 2.92 2.10 25.01
N ILE A 107 3.86 2.85 24.45
CA ILE A 107 5.22 2.36 24.18
C ILE A 107 6.11 2.51 25.41
N LYS A 108 7.01 1.56 25.62
CA LYS A 108 8.04 1.69 26.64
C LYS A 108 9.09 2.69 26.16
N LYS A 109 9.14 3.85 26.80
CA LYS A 109 10.07 4.93 26.47
C LYS A 109 11.51 4.41 26.39
N ASP A 110 12.22 4.84 25.34
CA ASP A 110 13.61 4.49 25.05
C ASP A 110 13.89 2.99 24.79
N GLN A 111 12.85 2.16 24.66
CA GLN A 111 12.97 0.72 24.36
C GLN A 111 12.17 0.31 23.14
N GLU A 112 11.05 0.98 22.90
CA GLU A 112 10.09 0.62 21.86
C GLU A 112 9.75 1.87 21.03
N TYR A 113 9.69 1.67 19.72
CA TYR A 113 9.38 2.71 18.76
C TYR A 113 8.27 2.23 17.83
N LEU A 114 7.42 3.14 17.38
CA LEU A 114 6.46 2.84 16.34
C LEU A 114 7.20 2.68 15.01
N HIS A 115 6.92 1.61 14.26
CA HIS A 115 7.36 1.55 12.87
C HIS A 115 6.61 2.62 12.06
N THR A 116 7.35 3.59 11.52
CA THR A 116 6.78 4.73 10.81
C THR A 116 6.06 4.30 9.53
N ASP A 117 4.78 4.63 9.44
CA ASP A 117 3.97 4.54 8.22
C ASP A 117 2.98 5.71 8.18
N GLU A 118 3.41 6.81 7.56
CA GLU A 118 2.62 8.05 7.45
C GLU A 118 1.31 7.82 6.67
N GLN A 119 1.32 6.93 5.68
CA GLN A 119 0.13 6.62 4.90
C GLN A 119 -0.91 5.90 5.76
N LEU A 120 -0.48 4.94 6.57
CA LEU A 120 -1.36 4.22 7.49
C LEU A 120 -1.86 5.12 8.63
N LEU A 121 -1.02 6.04 9.13
CA LEU A 121 -1.43 7.03 10.12
C LEU A 121 -2.52 7.93 9.56
N ASN A 122 -2.30 8.50 8.37
CA ASN A 122 -3.30 9.32 7.69
C ASN A 122 -4.58 8.52 7.42
N GLU A 123 -4.48 7.28 6.96
CA GLU A 123 -5.65 6.41 6.79
C GLU A 123 -6.43 6.25 8.10
N ASN A 124 -5.77 5.93 9.21
CA ASN A 124 -6.42 5.76 10.51
C ASN A 124 -7.02 7.05 11.07
N ILE A 125 -6.38 8.21 10.87
CA ILE A 125 -6.93 9.52 11.23
C ILE A 125 -8.29 9.70 10.56
N TYR A 126 -8.41 9.39 9.27
CA TYR A 126 -9.68 9.55 8.54
C TYR A 126 -10.67 8.39 8.71
N LEU A 127 -10.23 7.23 9.23
CA LEU A 127 -11.11 6.12 9.59
C LEU A 127 -11.76 6.29 10.96
N THR A 128 -11.17 7.12 11.83
CA THR A 128 -11.61 7.28 13.22
C THR A 128 -12.15 8.68 13.49
N GLU A 129 -13.29 8.76 14.17
CA GLU A 129 -13.92 10.03 14.56
C GLU A 129 -13.52 10.40 15.99
N TYR A 130 -13.16 9.41 16.81
CA TYR A 130 -12.71 9.60 18.18
C TYR A 130 -11.69 8.51 18.54
N PRO A 131 -10.43 8.69 18.10
CA PRO A 131 -9.44 7.63 18.11
C PRO A 131 -9.03 7.25 19.54
N ARG A 132 -9.07 5.95 19.81
CA ARG A 132 -8.45 5.29 20.97
C ARG A 132 -7.40 4.30 20.49
N VAL A 133 -6.25 4.30 21.13
CA VAL A 133 -5.12 3.42 20.82
C VAL A 133 -5.06 2.34 21.88
N PHE A 134 -4.81 1.11 21.44
CA PHE A 134 -4.47 0.03 22.35
C PHE A 134 -3.36 -0.85 21.82
N ARG A 135 -2.70 -1.49 22.77
CA ARG A 135 -1.65 -2.46 22.53
C ARG A 135 -2.22 -3.88 22.52
N GLY A 136 -1.86 -4.64 21.51
CA GLY A 136 -2.02 -6.09 21.45
C GLY A 136 -0.67 -6.79 21.30
N ALA A 137 -0.68 -8.12 21.42
CA ALA A 137 0.49 -8.96 21.27
C ALA A 137 0.24 -10.13 20.31
N PHE A 138 1.31 -10.66 19.74
CA PHE A 138 1.28 -11.92 19.00
C PHE A 138 2.42 -12.83 19.46
N ARG A 139 2.38 -14.10 19.10
CA ARG A 139 3.39 -15.07 19.57
C ARG A 139 4.76 -14.81 18.94
N GLU A 140 5.81 -14.83 19.76
CA GLU A 140 7.20 -14.61 19.36
C GLU A 140 7.69 -15.53 18.22
N LYS A 141 7.14 -16.74 18.10
CA LYS A 141 7.48 -17.66 16.99
C LYS A 141 7.29 -17.03 15.60
N TYR A 142 6.42 -16.02 15.46
CA TYR A 142 6.20 -15.35 14.19
C TYR A 142 7.32 -14.37 13.82
N LEU A 143 8.23 -14.05 14.74
CA LEU A 143 9.43 -13.27 14.43
C LEU A 143 10.42 -14.01 13.53
N GLU A 144 10.22 -15.32 13.29
CA GLU A 144 10.95 -16.08 12.27
C GLU A 144 10.60 -15.66 10.83
N ILE A 145 9.41 -15.06 10.64
CA ILE A 145 8.95 -14.56 9.34
C ILE A 145 9.71 -13.26 9.01
N PRO A 146 10.12 -13.02 7.74
CA PRO A 146 10.74 -11.77 7.35
C PRO A 146 9.90 -10.54 7.75
N GLN A 147 10.57 -9.51 8.26
CA GLN A 147 9.92 -8.30 8.76
C GLN A 147 8.95 -7.63 7.76
N PRO A 148 9.26 -7.54 6.44
CA PRO A 148 8.32 -6.98 5.47
C PRO A 148 6.99 -7.72 5.40
N VAL A 149 6.99 -9.04 5.61
CA VAL A 149 5.77 -9.86 5.64
C VAL A 149 4.97 -9.58 6.90
N LEU A 150 5.62 -9.50 8.07
CA LEU A 150 4.97 -9.15 9.33
C LEU A 150 4.29 -7.78 9.25
N ILE A 151 5.03 -6.77 8.77
CA ILE A 151 4.51 -5.41 8.60
C ILE A 151 3.31 -5.42 7.65
N SER A 152 3.45 -6.07 6.49
CA SER A 152 2.38 -6.15 5.49
C SER A 152 1.13 -6.85 6.03
N ALA A 153 1.27 -7.97 6.73
CA ALA A 153 0.16 -8.72 7.31
C ALA A 153 -0.58 -7.91 8.39
N ILE A 154 0.15 -7.29 9.31
CA ILE A 154 -0.41 -6.48 10.40
C ILE A 154 -1.12 -5.24 9.84
N ARG A 155 -0.49 -4.55 8.88
CA ARG A 155 -1.03 -3.38 8.19
C ARG A 155 -2.29 -3.71 7.37
N LYS A 156 -2.24 -4.73 6.51
CA LYS A 156 -3.30 -5.03 5.54
C LYS A 156 -4.55 -5.59 6.19
N HIS A 157 -4.39 -6.47 7.18
CA HIS A 157 -5.52 -7.17 7.80
C HIS A 157 -6.10 -6.46 9.01
N GLN A 158 -5.32 -5.66 9.74
CA GLN A 158 -5.77 -5.01 10.98
C GLN A 158 -5.64 -3.49 10.99
N LYS A 159 -5.06 -2.87 9.96
CA LYS A 159 -4.74 -1.43 9.95
C LYS A 159 -3.92 -1.00 11.17
N ALA A 160 -3.12 -1.94 11.67
CA ALA A 160 -2.36 -1.82 12.89
C ALA A 160 -0.89 -1.49 12.59
N PHE A 161 -0.22 -0.92 13.58
CA PHE A 161 1.18 -0.52 13.51
C PHE A 161 2.05 -1.55 14.24
N THR A 162 3.19 -1.87 13.67
CA THR A 162 4.21 -2.70 14.32
C THR A 162 5.05 -1.86 15.26
N LEU A 163 5.54 -2.48 16.33
CA LEU A 163 6.55 -1.90 17.21
C LEU A 163 7.92 -2.47 16.86
N VAL A 164 8.95 -1.64 16.98
CA VAL A 164 10.36 -2.02 16.78
C VAL A 164 11.21 -1.65 18.00
N ASP A 165 12.32 -2.35 18.18
CA ASP A 165 13.35 -1.98 19.16
C ASP A 165 14.27 -0.86 18.64
N ALA A 166 15.27 -0.48 19.44
CA ALA A 166 16.26 0.54 19.07
C ALA A 166 17.14 0.17 17.85
N ASN A 167 17.20 -1.12 17.48
CA ASN A 167 17.92 -1.60 16.30
C ASN A 167 17.02 -1.72 15.06
N GLY A 168 15.72 -1.40 15.19
CA GLY A 168 14.74 -1.53 14.13
C GLY A 168 14.13 -2.93 14.01
N GLN A 169 14.34 -3.83 14.97
CA GLN A 169 13.78 -5.18 14.93
C GLN A 169 12.36 -5.21 15.47
N ILE A 170 11.47 -5.88 14.74
CA ILE A 170 10.06 -6.02 15.12
C ILE A 170 9.94 -6.74 16.47
N LEU A 171 9.12 -6.16 17.33
CA LEU A 171 8.70 -6.72 18.61
C LEU A 171 7.39 -7.52 18.44
N PRO A 172 7.11 -8.50 19.30
CA PRO A 172 5.89 -9.32 19.26
C PRO A 172 4.63 -8.57 19.74
N ALA A 173 4.49 -7.31 19.32
CA ALA A 173 3.46 -6.38 19.75
C ALA A 173 3.06 -5.45 18.61
N PHE A 174 1.82 -4.97 18.67
CA PHE A 174 1.25 -4.04 17.71
C PHE A 174 0.34 -3.04 18.41
N LEU A 175 0.14 -1.89 17.76
CA LEU A 175 -0.82 -0.87 18.18
C LEU A 175 -1.96 -0.77 17.18
N VAL A 176 -3.18 -0.66 17.68
CA VAL A 176 -4.39 -0.48 16.89
C VAL A 176 -5.01 0.85 17.26
N ILE A 177 -5.48 1.57 16.25
CA ILE A 177 -6.30 2.79 16.42
C ILE A 177 -7.75 2.39 16.16
N SER A 178 -8.64 2.73 17.08
CA SER A 178 -10.01 2.25 17.11
C SER A 178 -10.98 3.35 17.52
N ASN A 179 -12.22 3.27 17.03
CA ASN A 179 -13.34 4.13 17.46
C ASN A 179 -14.12 3.54 18.66
N MET A 180 -13.63 2.46 19.25
CA MET A 180 -14.39 1.71 20.25
C MET A 180 -14.23 2.24 21.68
N PRO A 181 -15.24 2.03 22.57
CA PRO A 181 -15.15 2.40 23.98
C PRO A 181 -14.07 1.64 24.74
N LEU A 182 -13.52 2.29 25.78
CA LEU A 182 -12.48 1.71 26.64
C LEU A 182 -12.93 0.46 27.41
N ASP A 183 -14.20 0.43 27.83
CA ASP A 183 -14.72 -0.63 28.68
C ASP A 183 -14.80 -1.99 27.94
N SER A 184 -14.71 -1.98 26.60
CA SER A 184 -14.71 -3.18 25.76
C SER A 184 -13.31 -3.57 25.27
N MET A 185 -12.25 -2.91 25.73
CA MET A 185 -10.94 -3.01 25.08
C MET A 185 -10.27 -4.37 25.25
N ASP A 186 -10.55 -5.11 26.32
CA ASP A 186 -9.99 -6.45 26.49
C ASP A 186 -10.60 -7.45 25.48
N GLU A 187 -11.92 -7.40 25.28
CA GLU A 187 -12.61 -8.23 24.28
C GLU A 187 -12.19 -7.85 22.85
N ILE A 188 -12.09 -6.56 22.58
CA ILE A 188 -11.63 -6.04 21.28
C ILE A 188 -10.19 -6.47 21.04
N ARG A 189 -9.29 -6.28 22.01
CA ARG A 189 -7.89 -6.71 21.92
C ARG A 189 -7.81 -8.20 21.60
N SER A 190 -8.51 -9.05 22.34
CA SER A 190 -8.55 -10.49 22.09
C SER A 190 -9.07 -10.83 20.69
N GLY A 191 -10.07 -10.10 20.20
CA GLY A 191 -10.58 -10.22 18.84
C GLY A 191 -9.52 -9.92 17.78
N TYR A 192 -8.80 -8.81 17.92
CA TYR A 192 -7.69 -8.42 17.03
C TYR A 192 -6.55 -9.43 17.08
N GLU A 193 -6.12 -9.84 18.27
CA GLU A 193 -5.07 -10.84 18.47
C GLU A 193 -5.43 -12.18 17.83
N ARG A 194 -6.67 -12.65 17.98
CA ARG A 194 -7.13 -13.91 17.36
C ARG A 194 -7.11 -13.86 15.83
N VAL A 195 -7.55 -12.76 15.25
CA VAL A 195 -7.54 -12.62 13.78
C VAL A 195 -6.10 -12.49 13.27
N LEU A 196 -5.24 -11.75 13.99
CA LEU A 196 -3.83 -11.64 13.63
C LEU A 196 -3.11 -12.98 13.77
N GLU A 197 -3.37 -13.74 14.83
CA GLU A 197 -2.80 -15.08 15.05
C GLU A 197 -3.07 -16.00 13.86
N ALA A 198 -4.30 -16.02 13.34
CA ALA A 198 -4.64 -16.83 12.17
C ALA A 198 -3.85 -16.39 10.91
N ARG A 199 -3.75 -15.08 10.66
CA ARG A 199 -3.02 -14.55 9.49
C ARG A 199 -1.51 -14.76 9.57
N LEU A 200 -0.93 -14.61 10.75
CA LEU A 200 0.49 -14.86 10.97
C LEU A 200 0.81 -16.36 10.93
N ALA A 201 -0.12 -17.22 11.36
CA ALA A 201 0.02 -18.67 11.20
C ALA A 201 0.09 -19.08 9.72
N ASP A 202 -0.80 -18.53 8.89
CA ASP A 202 -0.80 -18.77 7.44
C ASP A 202 0.52 -18.29 6.81
N ALA A 203 0.93 -17.04 7.11
CA ALA A 203 2.19 -16.50 6.61
C ALA A 203 3.43 -17.30 7.08
N HIS A 204 3.44 -17.76 8.34
CA HIS A 204 4.51 -18.63 8.86
C HIS A 204 4.58 -19.95 8.10
N PHE A 205 3.43 -20.56 7.84
CA PHE A 205 3.33 -21.80 7.08
C PHE A 205 3.84 -21.62 5.65
N PHE A 206 3.35 -20.60 4.94
CA PHE A 206 3.78 -20.30 3.57
C PHE A 206 5.28 -20.03 3.48
N PHE A 207 5.82 -19.24 4.40
CA PHE A 207 7.24 -18.94 4.42
C PHE A 207 8.08 -20.21 4.64
N ARG A 208 7.67 -21.09 5.54
CA ARG A 208 8.35 -22.38 5.76
C ARG A 208 8.23 -23.34 4.59
N GLU A 209 7.09 -23.34 3.90
CA GLU A 209 6.89 -24.12 2.68
C GLU A 209 7.82 -23.61 1.57
N ASP A 210 7.89 -22.29 1.40
CA ASP A 210 8.72 -21.65 0.39
C ASP A 210 10.19 -21.99 0.55
N LEU A 211 10.70 -22.04 1.79
CA LEU A 211 12.08 -22.37 2.12
C LEU A 211 12.50 -23.82 1.80
N LYS A 212 11.56 -24.74 1.55
CA LYS A 212 11.89 -26.13 1.19
C LYS A 212 12.49 -26.24 -0.22
N GLN A 213 12.24 -25.26 -1.08
CA GLN A 213 12.75 -25.23 -2.44
C GLN A 213 13.58 -23.95 -2.67
N PRO A 214 14.86 -24.08 -3.07
CA PRO A 214 15.69 -22.93 -3.42
C PRO A 214 15.07 -22.06 -4.52
N LEU A 215 15.28 -20.74 -4.43
CA LEU A 215 14.80 -19.75 -5.40
C LEU A 215 15.26 -20.08 -6.83
N ALA A 216 16.47 -20.60 -7.00
CA ALA A 216 17.00 -20.99 -8.31
C ALA A 216 16.24 -22.13 -8.97
N ASP A 217 15.67 -23.05 -8.18
CA ASP A 217 14.88 -24.18 -8.68
C ASP A 217 13.46 -23.76 -9.06
N ARG A 218 13.05 -22.55 -8.66
CA ARG A 218 11.74 -21.96 -8.98
C ARG A 218 11.71 -21.30 -10.36
N HIS A 219 12.87 -20.91 -10.92
CA HIS A 219 12.94 -20.26 -12.24
C HIS A 219 12.16 -21.02 -13.31
N ARG A 220 12.36 -22.34 -13.42
CA ARG A 220 11.67 -23.17 -14.43
C ARG A 220 10.16 -23.22 -14.26
N GLN A 221 9.65 -22.92 -13.07
CA GLN A 221 8.20 -22.88 -12.82
C GLN A 221 7.55 -21.65 -13.45
N LEU A 222 8.33 -20.61 -13.75
CA LEU A 222 7.87 -19.41 -14.45
C LEU A 222 7.34 -19.72 -15.85
N SER A 223 7.77 -20.83 -16.47
CA SER A 223 7.22 -21.35 -17.73
C SER A 223 5.71 -21.56 -17.69
N LYS A 224 5.17 -21.88 -16.50
CA LYS A 224 3.74 -22.17 -16.29
C LYS A 224 2.91 -20.90 -16.09
N VAL A 225 3.56 -19.75 -15.88
CA VAL A 225 2.88 -18.48 -15.62
C VAL A 225 2.88 -17.67 -16.90
N VAL A 226 1.70 -17.49 -17.49
CA VAL A 226 1.54 -16.69 -18.70
C VAL A 226 1.80 -15.21 -18.37
N TYR A 227 2.79 -14.61 -19.02
CA TYR A 227 3.03 -13.17 -18.93
C TYR A 227 2.10 -12.41 -19.90
N HIS A 228 2.11 -12.81 -21.17
CA HIS A 228 1.23 -12.28 -22.19
C HIS A 228 1.03 -13.32 -23.29
N LYS A 229 -0.17 -13.39 -23.87
CA LYS A 229 -0.51 -14.39 -24.89
C LYS A 229 0.48 -14.42 -26.07
N GLU A 230 1.01 -13.26 -26.45
CA GLU A 230 1.93 -13.11 -27.58
C GLU A 230 3.42 -13.01 -27.17
N LEU A 231 3.71 -12.72 -25.89
CA LEU A 231 5.09 -12.61 -25.39
C LEU A 231 5.53 -13.82 -24.56
N GLY A 232 4.66 -14.81 -24.40
CA GLY A 232 4.94 -16.07 -23.71
C GLY A 232 4.78 -16.00 -22.20
N SER A 233 5.62 -16.78 -21.52
CA SER A 233 5.63 -17.00 -20.08
C SER A 233 6.49 -15.97 -19.33
N LEU A 234 6.46 -16.01 -18.00
CA LEU A 234 7.40 -15.26 -17.17
C LEU A 234 8.84 -15.76 -17.30
N GLU A 235 9.05 -17.03 -17.67
CA GLU A 235 10.40 -17.53 -18.00
C GLU A 235 10.92 -16.84 -19.28
N ASP A 236 10.09 -16.78 -20.32
CA ASP A 236 10.43 -16.09 -21.58
C ASP A 236 10.77 -14.61 -21.32
N LYS A 237 9.97 -13.95 -20.46
CA LYS A 237 10.24 -12.58 -20.03
C LYS A 237 11.58 -12.46 -19.31
N THR A 238 11.86 -13.36 -18.37
CA THR A 238 13.10 -13.33 -17.58
C THR A 238 14.34 -13.54 -18.45
N GLU A 239 14.26 -14.40 -19.47
CA GLU A 239 15.35 -14.56 -20.46
C GLU A 239 15.54 -13.31 -21.33
N ARG A 240 14.46 -12.61 -21.71
CA ARG A 240 14.58 -11.32 -22.42
C ARG A 240 15.21 -10.25 -21.53
N ILE A 241 14.80 -10.17 -20.26
CA ILE A 241 15.39 -9.27 -19.26
C ILE A 241 16.89 -9.54 -19.13
N ARG A 242 17.28 -10.81 -19.00
CA ARG A 242 18.68 -11.22 -18.88
C ARG A 242 19.52 -10.80 -20.09
N LYS A 243 19.00 -11.00 -21.30
CA LYS A 243 19.66 -10.55 -22.54
C LYS A 243 19.82 -9.03 -22.58
N LEU A 244 18.74 -8.29 -22.30
CA LEU A 244 18.74 -6.83 -22.27
C LEU A 244 19.70 -6.29 -21.21
N ALA A 245 19.76 -6.92 -20.03
CA ALA A 245 20.71 -6.56 -18.98
C ALA A 245 22.16 -6.74 -19.45
N GLY A 246 22.46 -7.82 -20.18
CA GLY A 246 23.78 -8.03 -20.79
C GLY A 246 24.16 -6.94 -21.81
N ILE A 247 23.21 -6.55 -22.67
CA ILE A 247 23.41 -5.46 -23.64
C ILE A 247 23.67 -4.14 -22.91
N LEU A 248 22.87 -3.82 -21.89
CA LEU A 248 23.05 -2.62 -21.06
C LEU A 248 24.41 -2.61 -20.35
N CYS A 249 24.87 -3.76 -19.84
CA CYS A 249 26.20 -3.87 -19.25
C CYS A 249 27.31 -3.48 -20.24
N ASN A 250 27.22 -3.93 -21.50
CA ASN A 250 28.19 -3.58 -22.54
C ASN A 250 28.12 -2.10 -22.92
N LEU A 251 26.92 -1.58 -23.17
CA LEU A 251 26.72 -0.17 -23.55
C LEU A 251 27.19 0.79 -22.45
N LEU A 252 26.97 0.43 -21.19
CA LEU A 252 27.36 1.23 -20.03
C LEU A 252 28.79 0.97 -19.55
N SER A 253 29.55 0.11 -20.25
CA SER A 253 30.92 -0.26 -19.88
C SER A 253 31.05 -0.69 -18.41
N ILE A 254 30.12 -1.55 -17.97
CA ILE A 254 30.12 -2.09 -16.62
C ILE A 254 31.33 -2.99 -16.41
N ASP A 255 31.91 -2.94 -15.21
CA ASP A 255 33.06 -3.77 -14.83
C ASP A 255 32.80 -5.26 -15.14
N PRO A 256 33.65 -5.93 -15.94
CA PRO A 256 33.50 -7.34 -16.27
C PRO A 256 33.36 -8.27 -15.07
N GLY A 257 33.96 -7.91 -13.92
CA GLY A 257 33.81 -8.68 -12.67
C GLY A 257 32.39 -8.62 -12.05
N TYR A 258 31.64 -7.57 -12.37
CA TYR A 258 30.30 -7.31 -11.84
C TYR A 258 29.19 -7.91 -12.73
N ILE A 259 29.45 -8.06 -14.04
CA ILE A 259 28.49 -8.62 -15.01
C ILE A 259 27.92 -9.99 -14.60
N PRO A 260 28.70 -10.96 -14.10
CA PRO A 260 28.16 -12.25 -13.65
C PRO A 260 27.15 -12.14 -12.51
N LEU A 261 27.29 -11.12 -11.64
CA LEU A 261 26.33 -10.88 -10.55
C LEU A 261 25.01 -10.34 -11.10
N ILE A 262 25.07 -9.43 -12.07
CA ILE A 262 23.89 -8.89 -12.77
C ILE A 262 23.19 -9.99 -13.56
N ASP A 263 23.94 -10.82 -14.29
CA ASP A 263 23.39 -11.95 -15.06
C ASP A 263 22.67 -12.95 -14.15
N ARG A 264 23.30 -13.33 -13.02
CA ARG A 264 22.70 -14.22 -12.04
C ARG A 264 21.44 -13.62 -11.43
N ALA A 265 21.46 -12.34 -11.07
CA ALA A 265 20.30 -11.66 -10.53
C ALA A 265 19.17 -11.55 -11.55
N ALA A 266 19.46 -11.21 -12.81
CA ALA A 266 18.48 -11.13 -13.89
C ALA A 266 17.82 -12.50 -14.15
N TYR A 267 18.58 -13.60 -14.10
CA TYR A 267 18.01 -14.95 -14.17
C TYR A 267 17.06 -15.27 -13.01
N LEU A 268 17.35 -14.81 -11.79
CA LEU A 268 16.53 -15.11 -10.60
C LEU A 268 15.40 -14.10 -10.36
N CYS A 269 15.36 -12.99 -11.11
CA CYS A 269 14.64 -11.80 -10.68
C CYS A 269 13.12 -12.02 -10.50
N LYS A 270 12.50 -12.88 -11.30
CA LYS A 270 11.05 -13.15 -11.20
C LYS A 270 10.70 -14.43 -10.43
N SER A 271 11.68 -15.16 -9.92
CA SER A 271 11.48 -16.49 -9.33
C SER A 271 10.66 -16.49 -8.05
N ASP A 272 10.52 -15.34 -7.38
CA ASP A 272 9.68 -15.22 -6.19
C ASP A 272 8.18 -15.11 -6.53
N LEU A 273 7.81 -14.80 -7.77
CA LEU A 273 6.39 -14.72 -8.19
C LEU A 273 5.62 -16.05 -8.10
N VAL A 274 6.34 -17.16 -7.98
CA VAL A 274 5.77 -18.51 -7.81
C VAL A 274 5.90 -19.03 -6.37
N THR A 275 6.17 -18.15 -5.41
CA THR A 275 6.21 -18.51 -3.99
C THR A 275 4.86 -18.22 -3.33
N GLU A 276 4.51 -19.01 -2.31
CA GLU A 276 3.24 -18.88 -1.60
C GLU A 276 3.12 -17.51 -0.91
N ILE A 277 4.23 -17.00 -0.34
CA ILE A 277 4.24 -15.66 0.27
C ILE A 277 3.91 -14.57 -0.74
N VAL A 278 4.45 -14.61 -1.95
CA VAL A 278 4.18 -13.56 -2.95
C VAL A 278 2.78 -13.71 -3.54
N GLN A 279 2.22 -14.91 -3.58
CA GLN A 279 0.81 -15.10 -3.92
C GLN A 279 -0.12 -14.41 -2.89
N GLU A 280 0.16 -14.57 -1.59
CA GLU A 280 -0.63 -13.93 -0.52
C GLU A 280 -0.34 -12.42 -0.37
N PHE A 281 0.93 -12.02 -0.59
CA PHE A 281 1.43 -10.66 -0.46
C PHE A 281 2.15 -10.18 -1.75
N PRO A 282 1.40 -9.90 -2.85
CA PRO A 282 2.00 -9.51 -4.14
C PRO A 282 2.87 -8.25 -4.09
N ASP A 283 2.61 -7.36 -3.14
CA ASP A 283 3.38 -6.12 -2.94
C ASP A 283 4.82 -6.38 -2.42
N LEU A 284 5.13 -7.62 -2.02
CA LEU A 284 6.43 -8.04 -1.53
C LEU A 284 7.30 -8.74 -2.59
N GLN A 285 6.86 -8.74 -3.86
CA GLN A 285 7.69 -9.19 -4.98
C GLN A 285 9.02 -8.42 -5.05
N GLY A 286 10.09 -9.09 -5.47
CA GLY A 286 11.47 -8.63 -5.39
C GLY A 286 12.05 -8.68 -3.97
N ILE A 287 11.33 -8.14 -2.98
CA ILE A 287 11.74 -8.16 -1.57
C ILE A 287 11.89 -9.60 -1.09
N MET A 288 10.89 -10.44 -1.34
CA MET A 288 10.96 -11.85 -0.99
C MET A 288 11.99 -12.61 -1.84
N GLY A 289 12.15 -12.25 -3.11
CA GLY A 289 13.26 -12.76 -3.92
C GLY A 289 14.64 -12.50 -3.30
N CYS A 290 14.87 -11.31 -2.75
CA CYS A 290 16.09 -10.97 -2.00
C CYS A 290 16.23 -11.85 -0.75
N GLU A 291 15.18 -11.92 0.08
CA GLU A 291 15.18 -12.73 1.32
C GLU A 291 15.47 -14.22 1.05
N TYR A 292 14.84 -14.79 0.03
CA TYR A 292 15.07 -16.18 -0.35
C TYR A 292 16.47 -16.40 -0.92
N ALA A 293 16.96 -15.50 -1.78
CA ALA A 293 18.31 -15.57 -2.32
C ALA A 293 19.36 -15.59 -1.19
N LEU A 294 19.26 -14.68 -0.21
CA LEU A 294 20.14 -14.65 0.96
C LEU A 294 20.07 -15.95 1.77
N LYS A 295 18.87 -16.45 2.06
CA LYS A 295 18.68 -17.70 2.82
C LYS A 295 19.14 -18.94 2.07
N ASN A 296 19.18 -18.90 0.74
CA ASN A 296 19.72 -19.97 -0.10
C ASN A 296 21.24 -19.86 -0.31
N GLY A 297 21.90 -18.85 0.26
CA GLY A 297 23.36 -18.68 0.16
C GLY A 297 23.84 -18.03 -1.14
N GLU A 298 22.97 -17.35 -1.87
CA GLU A 298 23.39 -16.52 -3.00
C GLU A 298 24.29 -15.36 -2.54
N ASN A 299 25.05 -14.80 -3.48
CA ASN A 299 25.86 -13.61 -3.19
C ASN A 299 24.95 -12.45 -2.71
N PRO A 300 25.28 -11.76 -1.59
CA PRO A 300 24.46 -10.66 -1.08
C PRO A 300 24.16 -9.56 -2.12
N GLU A 301 25.09 -9.32 -3.03
CA GLU A 301 24.90 -8.35 -4.11
C GLU A 301 23.88 -8.84 -5.15
N VAL A 302 23.85 -10.14 -5.46
CA VAL A 302 22.81 -10.75 -6.33
C VAL A 302 21.44 -10.57 -5.69
N ALA A 303 21.31 -10.91 -4.40
CA ALA A 303 20.06 -10.76 -3.67
C ALA A 303 19.58 -9.30 -3.64
N LYS A 304 20.49 -8.36 -3.40
CA LYS A 304 20.21 -6.92 -3.44
C LYS A 304 19.69 -6.46 -4.81
N ILE A 305 20.32 -6.91 -5.90
CA ILE A 305 19.88 -6.60 -7.26
C ILE A 305 18.46 -7.14 -7.52
N ILE A 306 18.14 -8.36 -7.04
CA ILE A 306 16.79 -8.93 -7.13
C ILE A 306 15.77 -8.07 -6.37
N GLY A 307 16.11 -7.60 -5.17
CA GLY A 307 15.24 -6.71 -4.38
C GLY A 307 14.95 -5.38 -5.07
N ASP A 308 15.96 -4.81 -5.73
CA ASP A 308 15.89 -3.48 -6.32
C ASP A 308 15.20 -3.43 -7.70
N GLN A 309 15.00 -4.57 -8.37
CA GLN A 309 14.56 -4.60 -9.77
C GLN A 309 13.24 -3.85 -10.05
N TYR A 310 12.33 -3.78 -9.06
CA TYR A 310 11.02 -3.13 -9.22
C TYR A 310 11.07 -1.63 -8.91
N LEU A 311 12.19 -1.13 -8.36
CA LEU A 311 12.34 0.28 -8.00
C LEU A 311 12.61 1.15 -9.24
N PRO A 312 12.07 2.38 -9.32
CA PRO A 312 11.00 2.92 -8.47
C PRO A 312 9.63 2.34 -8.84
N ARG A 313 8.81 1.94 -7.86
CA ARG A 313 7.50 1.30 -8.12
C ARG A 313 6.43 2.30 -8.51
N PHE A 314 6.54 3.53 -8.02
CA PHE A 314 5.65 4.64 -8.29
C PHE A 314 6.43 5.96 -8.30
N PRO A 315 5.87 7.06 -8.85
CA PRO A 315 6.51 8.36 -8.85
C PRO A 315 6.92 8.82 -7.44
N GLY A 316 8.20 9.14 -7.25
CA GLY A 316 8.73 9.56 -5.94
C GLY A 316 9.08 8.41 -4.99
N ASP A 317 8.99 7.15 -5.43
CA ASP A 317 9.52 6.01 -4.68
C ASP A 317 11.06 6.04 -4.64
N LYS A 318 11.65 5.19 -3.80
CA LYS A 318 13.10 4.97 -3.76
C LYS A 318 13.60 4.49 -5.13
N LEU A 319 14.80 4.90 -5.48
CA LEU A 319 15.52 4.39 -6.64
C LEU A 319 16.31 3.14 -6.26
N PRO A 320 16.69 2.30 -7.26
CA PRO A 320 17.64 1.22 -7.04
C PRO A 320 18.87 1.72 -6.26
N SER A 321 19.35 0.92 -5.33
CA SER A 321 20.43 1.29 -4.43
C SER A 321 21.83 1.17 -5.06
N GLY A 322 21.93 0.53 -6.23
CA GLY A 322 23.18 0.27 -6.93
C GLY A 322 22.99 0.05 -8.43
N LYS A 323 24.11 0.07 -9.17
CA LYS A 323 24.10 -0.04 -10.64
C LYS A 323 23.48 -1.34 -11.13
N GLY A 324 23.71 -2.47 -10.45
CA GLY A 324 23.15 -3.75 -10.85
C GLY A 324 21.61 -3.76 -10.79
N GLY A 325 21.03 -3.28 -9.69
CA GLY A 325 19.58 -3.11 -9.55
C GLY A 325 18.99 -2.18 -10.60
N ALA A 326 19.68 -1.07 -10.88
CA ALA A 326 19.30 -0.13 -11.93
C ALA A 326 19.28 -0.80 -13.32
N ILE A 327 20.30 -1.60 -13.65
CA ILE A 327 20.39 -2.28 -14.94
C ILE A 327 19.27 -3.31 -15.11
N VAL A 328 19.02 -4.16 -14.12
CA VAL A 328 17.94 -5.16 -14.20
C VAL A 328 16.57 -4.48 -14.24
N SER A 329 16.38 -3.39 -13.49
CA SER A 329 15.15 -2.60 -13.55
C SER A 329 14.93 -1.97 -14.93
N LEU A 330 15.98 -1.38 -15.51
CA LEU A 330 15.92 -0.83 -16.86
C LEU A 330 15.58 -1.91 -17.88
N ALA A 331 16.24 -3.07 -17.82
CA ALA A 331 15.97 -4.19 -18.72
C ALA A 331 14.49 -4.66 -18.66
N ASP A 332 13.90 -4.80 -17.47
CA ASP A 332 12.49 -5.19 -17.32
C ASP A 332 11.51 -4.12 -17.84
N ARG A 333 11.82 -2.85 -17.56
CA ARG A 333 11.01 -1.73 -18.07
C ARG A 333 11.08 -1.63 -19.58
N MET A 334 12.26 -1.83 -20.15
CA MET A 334 12.49 -1.85 -21.60
C MET A 334 11.72 -3.00 -22.25
N ASP A 335 11.82 -4.23 -21.73
CA ASP A 335 11.05 -5.38 -22.21
C ASP A 335 9.55 -5.08 -22.23
N THR A 336 9.04 -4.49 -21.15
CA THR A 336 7.62 -4.16 -21.01
C THR A 336 7.18 -3.07 -22.00
N ILE A 337 7.99 -2.02 -22.19
CA ILE A 337 7.68 -0.93 -23.11
C ILE A 337 7.73 -1.43 -24.55
N ILE A 338 8.82 -2.10 -24.94
CA ILE A 338 9.01 -2.59 -26.31
C ILE A 338 7.94 -3.62 -26.65
N GLY A 339 7.68 -4.58 -25.75
CA GLY A 339 6.61 -5.57 -25.93
C GLY A 339 5.22 -4.92 -26.05
N GLY A 340 4.93 -3.91 -25.23
CA GLY A 340 3.66 -3.18 -25.32
C GLY A 340 3.49 -2.40 -26.63
N PHE A 341 4.52 -1.69 -27.07
CA PHE A 341 4.48 -0.94 -28.34
C PHE A 341 4.47 -1.85 -29.57
N GLY A 342 5.24 -2.95 -29.55
CA GLY A 342 5.28 -3.92 -30.64
C GLY A 342 3.98 -4.68 -30.85
N LEU A 343 3.10 -4.68 -29.85
CA LEU A 343 1.76 -5.29 -29.89
C LEU A 343 0.63 -4.26 -30.02
N ASP A 344 0.94 -3.02 -30.43
CA ASP A 344 -0.02 -1.91 -30.57
C ASP A 344 -0.82 -1.58 -29.29
N MET A 345 -0.27 -1.91 -28.11
CA MET A 345 -0.89 -1.64 -26.80
C MET A 345 -0.59 -0.22 -26.31
N ILE A 346 -0.63 0.76 -27.22
CA ILE A 346 -0.17 2.12 -26.99
C ILE A 346 -1.13 2.86 -26.03
N PRO A 347 -0.63 3.50 -24.96
CA PRO A 347 -1.47 4.20 -24.01
C PRO A 347 -2.08 5.46 -24.65
N THR A 348 -3.31 5.79 -24.24
CA THR A 348 -3.98 7.03 -24.64
C THR A 348 -3.85 8.08 -23.53
N GLY A 349 -4.20 9.34 -23.82
CA GLY A 349 -4.17 10.42 -22.82
C GLY A 349 -4.92 10.05 -21.53
N THR A 350 -6.06 9.37 -21.65
CA THR A 350 -6.94 9.01 -20.53
C THR A 350 -6.75 7.59 -19.99
N LYS A 351 -6.13 6.66 -20.74
CA LYS A 351 -6.03 5.24 -20.35
C LYS A 351 -4.63 4.69 -20.57
N ASP A 352 -4.12 4.04 -19.52
CA ASP A 352 -2.88 3.28 -19.56
C ASP A 352 -3.08 1.91 -18.88
N PRO A 353 -3.80 0.99 -19.55
CA PRO A 353 -4.21 -0.28 -18.95
C PRO A 353 -3.02 -1.19 -18.59
N TYR A 354 -1.89 -1.04 -19.30
CA TYR A 354 -0.68 -1.84 -19.11
C TYR A 354 0.44 -1.09 -18.37
N GLY A 355 0.16 0.12 -17.89
CA GLY A 355 1.10 0.92 -17.11
C GLY A 355 2.34 1.41 -17.87
N LEU A 356 2.33 1.43 -19.21
CA LEU A 356 3.49 1.76 -20.04
C LEU A 356 4.01 3.18 -19.78
N ARG A 357 3.14 4.16 -19.48
CA ARG A 357 3.58 5.53 -19.15
C ARG A 357 4.28 5.56 -17.80
N ARG A 358 3.75 4.83 -16.81
CA ARG A 358 4.39 4.73 -15.48
C ARG A 358 5.73 4.01 -15.58
N THR A 359 5.80 2.95 -16.37
CA THR A 359 7.03 2.21 -16.68
C THR A 359 8.08 3.11 -17.33
N GLY A 360 7.69 3.88 -18.35
CA GLY A 360 8.57 4.83 -19.04
C GLY A 360 9.09 5.95 -18.15
N ARG A 361 8.24 6.47 -17.25
CA ARG A 361 8.67 7.47 -16.27
C ARG A 361 9.75 6.90 -15.33
N GLY A 362 9.51 5.72 -14.75
CA GLY A 362 10.50 5.08 -13.87
C GLY A 362 11.83 4.79 -14.60
N LEU A 363 11.77 4.42 -15.88
CA LEU A 363 12.96 4.25 -16.72
C LEU A 363 13.76 5.56 -16.83
N ILE A 364 13.11 6.68 -17.12
CA ILE A 364 13.76 8.00 -17.21
C ILE A 364 14.37 8.40 -15.86
N GLU A 365 13.64 8.21 -14.76
CA GLU A 365 14.12 8.52 -13.42
C GLU A 365 15.43 7.77 -13.09
N ILE A 366 15.51 6.48 -13.45
CA ILE A 366 16.75 5.69 -13.27
C ILE A 366 17.88 6.22 -14.16
N LEU A 367 17.63 6.45 -15.45
CA LEU A 367 18.66 6.94 -16.38
C LEU A 367 19.25 8.27 -15.91
N CYS A 368 18.41 9.20 -15.47
CA CYS A 368 18.84 10.49 -14.95
C CYS A 368 19.65 10.34 -13.65
N ALA A 369 19.17 9.54 -12.70
CA ALA A 369 19.82 9.39 -11.39
C ALA A 369 21.19 8.70 -11.48
N PHE A 370 21.32 7.69 -12.34
CA PHE A 370 22.57 6.96 -12.54
C PHE A 370 23.46 7.55 -13.64
N GLN A 371 23.02 8.64 -14.29
CA GLN A 371 23.70 9.29 -15.41
C GLN A 371 24.07 8.30 -16.54
N PHE A 372 23.17 7.37 -16.81
CA PHE A 372 23.34 6.36 -17.84
C PHE A 372 23.07 6.97 -19.21
N ALA A 373 24.13 7.11 -20.01
CA ALA A 373 24.05 7.51 -21.40
C ALA A 373 23.89 6.26 -22.27
N VAL A 374 22.64 5.91 -22.61
CA VAL A 374 22.35 4.77 -23.48
C VAL A 374 21.61 5.26 -24.73
N PRO A 375 22.11 5.03 -25.96
CA PRO A 375 21.43 5.49 -27.17
C PRO A 375 20.13 4.72 -27.43
N MET A 376 18.99 5.40 -27.48
CA MET A 376 17.68 4.74 -27.65
C MET A 376 17.55 3.93 -28.95
N ASN A 377 18.28 4.31 -30.00
CA ASN A 377 18.26 3.60 -31.28
C ASN A 377 18.88 2.21 -31.22
N ASP A 378 19.81 1.99 -30.28
CA ASP A 378 20.46 0.69 -30.09
C ASP A 378 19.54 -0.25 -29.28
N TRP A 379 18.52 0.29 -28.61
CA TRP A 379 17.58 -0.48 -27.80
C TRP A 379 16.56 -1.27 -28.64
N VAL A 380 16.14 -0.73 -29.78
CA VAL A 380 15.06 -1.29 -30.62
C VAL A 380 15.59 -2.36 -31.60
N LYS A 381 16.89 -2.34 -31.92
CA LYS A 381 17.47 -3.25 -32.91
C LYS A 381 17.81 -4.63 -32.35
N GLU A 382 18.02 -4.72 -31.04
CA GLU A 382 18.49 -5.93 -30.36
C GLU A 382 17.42 -6.61 -29.48
N SER A 383 16.25 -5.97 -29.32
CA SER A 383 15.04 -6.49 -28.67
C SER A 383 14.14 -7.20 -29.66
#